data_AF-A0AB36TED1-F1
#
_entry.id   AF-A0AB36TED1-F1
#
_cell.length_a   1.000
_cell.length_b   1.000
_cell.length_c   1.000
_cell.angle_alpha   90.00
_cell.angle_beta   90.00
_cell.angle_gamma   90.00
#
_symmetry.space_group_name_H-M   'P 1'
#
loop_
_entity.id
_entity.type
_entity.pdbx_description
1 polymer ?
#
loop_
_entity_poly.entity_id
_entity_poly.type
_entity_poly.pdbx_seq_one_letter_code
_entity_poly.pdbx_strand_id
1 'polypeptide(L)'
;MLTDKNIDALDKWMEGAKNLNIPEINSFINGIERDMEAVRNAIKYEYSNGLVEGCINKLKVIKRIMYGRCSFETLKTKILRLEKMRLFN
;
A
#
# COMPACT_ATOMS: atom_id res chain seq x y z
N MET A 1 0.06 8.25 14.45
CA MET A 1 -0.06 8.46 12.99
C MET A 1 0.83 9.65 12.63
N LEU A 2 1.54 9.62 11.50
CA LEU A 2 2.24 10.80 10.97
C LEU A 2 1.16 11.80 10.53
N THR A 3 0.65 12.58 11.47
CA THR A 3 -0.40 13.58 11.22
C THR A 3 0.15 14.84 10.60
N ASP A 4 1.45 15.09 10.75
CA ASP A 4 2.16 16.22 10.16
C ASP A 4 2.99 15.79 8.96
N LYS A 5 2.83 16.52 7.85
CA LYS A 5 3.59 16.34 6.61
C LYS A 5 5.01 16.92 6.71
N ASN A 6 5.72 16.63 7.80
CA ASN A 6 7.03 17.18 8.09
C ASN A 6 8.13 16.17 7.73
N ILE A 7 8.88 16.47 6.65
CA ILE A 7 9.98 15.61 6.17
C ILE A 7 11.16 15.64 7.15
N ASP A 8 11.49 16.79 7.72
CA ASP A 8 12.60 16.91 8.68
C ASP A 8 12.35 16.11 9.96
N ALA A 9 11.09 15.93 10.34
CA ALA A 9 10.71 15.08 11.47
C ALA A 9 10.96 13.59 11.17
N LEU A 10 10.79 13.16 9.91
CA LEU A 10 11.11 11.79 9.50
C LEU A 10 12.61 11.52 9.59
N ASP A 11 13.44 12.43 9.07
CA ASP A 11 14.90 12.27 9.09
C ASP A 11 15.44 12.20 10.53
N LYS A 12 14.97 13.09 11.42
CA LYS A 12 15.32 13.06 12.86
C LYS A 12 14.88 11.76 13.54
N TRP A 13 13.69 11.26 13.20
CA TRP A 13 13.20 10.00 13.76
C TRP A 13 14.06 8.82 13.30
N MET A 14 14.44 8.77 12.02
CA MET A 14 15.30 7.71 11.49
C MET A 14 16.67 7.69 12.16
N GLU A 15 17.30 8.84 12.38
CA GLU A 15 18.56 8.93 13.11
C GLU A 15 18.44 8.42 14.55
N GLY A 16 17.41 8.88 15.27
CA GLY A 16 17.14 8.41 16.63
C GLY A 16 16.86 6.92 16.70
N ALA A 17 16.10 6.39 15.73
CA ALA A 17 15.75 4.98 15.66
C ALA A 17 16.94 4.08 15.31
N LYS A 18 17.87 4.54 14.45
CA LYS A 18 19.14 3.83 14.18
C LYS A 18 20.01 3.71 15.43
N ASN A 19 20.04 4.75 16.26
CA ASN A 19 20.83 4.77 17.50
C ASN A 19 20.36 3.76 18.55
N LEU A 20 19.12 3.28 18.48
CA LEU A 20 18.61 2.22 19.36
C LEU A 20 19.23 0.85 19.06
N ASN A 21 19.89 0.71 17.90
CA ASN A 21 20.60 -0.48 17.45
C ASN A 21 19.75 -1.77 17.47
N ILE A 22 18.46 -1.65 17.17
CA ILE A 22 17.52 -2.76 17.06
C ILE A 22 17.55 -3.27 15.61
N PRO A 23 17.92 -4.55 15.36
CA PRO A 23 18.10 -5.08 14.01
C PRO A 23 16.87 -4.92 13.10
N GLU A 24 15.68 -5.16 13.65
CA GLU A 24 14.41 -5.07 12.92
C GLU A 24 14.10 -3.64 12.49
N ILE A 25 14.40 -2.67 13.37
CA ILE A 25 14.23 -1.24 13.09
C ILE A 25 15.24 -0.80 12.04
N ASN A 26 16.49 -1.22 12.17
CA ASN A 26 17.54 -0.91 11.18
C ASN A 26 17.16 -1.47 9.79
N SER A 27 16.62 -2.69 9.73
CA SER A 27 16.12 -3.28 8.48
C SER A 27 14.96 -2.49 7.89
N PHE A 28 14.02 -2.03 8.73
CA PHE A 28 12.91 -1.18 8.30
C PHE A 28 13.39 0.15 7.74
N ILE A 29 14.32 0.82 8.42
CA ILE A 29 14.89 2.10 7.97
C ILE A 29 15.67 1.91 6.66
N ASN A 30 16.42 0.82 6.50
CA ASN A 30 17.07 0.49 5.22
C ASN A 30 16.04 0.29 4.09
N GLY A 31 14.81 -0.13 4.40
CA GLY A 31 13.69 -0.13 3.46
C GLY A 31 13.26 1.27 3.06
N ILE A 32 13.05 2.14 4.05
CA ILE A 32 12.68 3.54 3.82
C ILE A 32 13.75 4.26 2.98
N GLU A 33 15.02 4.08 3.31
CA GLU A 33 16.14 4.74 2.62
C GLU A 33 16.24 4.32 1.15
N ARG A 34 15.94 3.05 0.83
CA ARG A 34 15.91 2.57 -0.57
C ARG A 34 14.84 3.26 -1.40
N ASP A 35 13.68 3.54 -0.80
CA ASP A 35 12.52 4.14 -1.48
C ASP A 35 12.28 5.60 -1.03
N MET A 36 13.34 6.31 -0.59
CA MET A 36 13.20 7.60 0.10
C MET A 36 12.51 8.67 -0.74
N GLU A 37 12.70 8.66 -2.06
CA GLU A 37 12.00 9.57 -2.98
C GLU A 37 10.48 9.35 -2.93
N ALA A 38 10.04 8.08 -2.97
CA ALA A 38 8.62 7.73 -2.88
C ALA A 38 8.04 8.12 -1.51
N VAL A 39 8.80 7.92 -0.44
CA VAL A 39 8.39 8.29 0.92
C VAL A 39 8.25 9.81 1.06
N ARG A 40 9.22 10.59 0.56
CA ARG A 40 9.14 12.06 0.56
C ARG A 40 7.95 12.56 -0.26
N ASN A 41 7.70 11.95 -1.42
CA ASN A 41 6.54 12.28 -2.25
C ASN A 41 5.22 11.93 -1.54
N ALA A 42 5.14 10.80 -0.85
CA ALA A 42 3.96 10.40 -0.07
C ALA A 42 3.67 11.35 1.11
N ILE A 43 4.70 11.97 1.69
CA ILE A 43 4.55 13.00 2.73
C ILE A 43 4.15 14.35 2.10
N LYS A 44 4.78 14.74 0.99
CA LYS A 44 4.59 16.03 0.34
C LYS A 44 3.20 16.18 -0.27
N TYR A 45 2.71 15.15 -0.95
CA TYR A 45 1.46 15.22 -1.69
C TYR A 45 0.29 14.65 -0.88
N GLU A 46 -0.93 15.03 -1.26
CA GLU A 46 -2.14 14.53 -0.59
C GLU A 46 -2.65 13.21 -1.18
N TYR A 47 -1.92 12.66 -2.15
CA TYR A 47 -2.31 11.44 -2.83
C TYR A 47 -2.15 10.23 -1.90
N SER A 48 -3.21 9.44 -1.80
CA SER A 48 -3.22 8.18 -1.09
C SER A 48 -3.31 7.01 -2.06
N ASN A 49 -2.50 5.98 -1.82
CA ASN A 49 -2.64 4.69 -2.52
C ASN A 49 -3.87 3.90 -2.06
N GLY A 50 -4.65 4.39 -1.08
CA GLY A 50 -5.78 3.67 -0.50
C GLY A 50 -6.87 3.24 -1.51
N LEU A 51 -7.15 4.06 -2.54
CA LEU A 51 -8.08 3.67 -3.61
C LEU A 51 -7.54 2.49 -4.42
N VAL A 52 -6.27 2.53 -4.80
CA VAL A 52 -5.59 1.46 -5.55
C VAL A 52 -5.51 0.20 -4.71
N GLU A 53 -5.14 0.32 -3.44
CA GLU A 53 -5.11 -0.78 -2.48
C GLU A 53 -6.49 -1.41 -2.27
N GLY A 54 -7.54 -0.59 -2.21
CA GLY A 54 -8.92 -1.05 -2.14
C GLY A 54 -9.32 -1.90 -3.35
N CYS A 55 -8.99 -1.44 -4.55
CA CYS A 55 -9.19 -2.18 -5.80
C CYS A 55 -8.43 -3.51 -5.81
N ILE A 56 -7.15 -3.49 -5.42
CA ILE A 56 -6.30 -4.69 -5.33
C ILE A 56 -6.85 -5.66 -4.28
N ASN A 57 -7.31 -5.18 -3.13
CA ASN A 57 -7.88 -6.01 -2.09
C ASN A 57 -9.18 -6.68 -2.56
N LYS A 58 -10.08 -5.91 -3.21
CA LYS A 58 -11.30 -6.46 -3.83
C LYS A 58 -10.95 -7.56 -4.84
N LEU A 59 -9.97 -7.32 -5.71
CA LEU A 59 -9.49 -8.32 -6.68
C LEU A 59 -8.96 -9.58 -5.97
N LYS A 60 -8.14 -9.43 -4.93
CA LYS A 60 -7.59 -10.54 -4.13
C LYS A 60 -8.70 -11.34 -3.45
N VAL A 61 -9.73 -10.68 -2.92
CA VAL A 61 -10.90 -11.35 -2.32
C VAL A 61 -11.66 -12.16 -3.38
N ILE A 62 -11.96 -11.57 -4.54
CA ILE A 62 -12.63 -12.26 -5.65
C ILE A 62 -11.82 -13.49 -6.08
N LYS A 63 -10.50 -13.34 -6.23
CA LYS A 63 -9.62 -14.47 -6.57
C LYS A 63 -9.64 -15.56 -5.51
N ARG A 64 -9.67 -15.21 -4.22
CA ARG A 64 -9.71 -16.16 -3.09
C ARG A 64 -11.01 -16.98 -3.07
N ILE A 65 -12.17 -16.35 -3.29
CA ILE A 65 -13.46 -17.05 -3.33
C ILE A 65 -13.66 -17.92 -4.58
N MET A 66 -12.78 -17.80 -5.58
CA MET A 66 -12.82 -18.62 -6.80
C MET A 66 -12.10 -19.97 -6.63
N TYR A 67 -11.46 -20.24 -5.48
CA TYR A 67 -10.82 -21.52 -5.16
C TYR A 67 -9.96 -22.09 -6.29
N GLY A 68 -9.07 -21.26 -6.86
CA GLY A 68 -8.14 -21.66 -7.92
C GLY A 68 -8.71 -21.63 -9.35
N ARG A 69 -10.02 -21.44 -9.53
CA ARG A 69 -10.68 -21.31 -10.85
C ARG A 69 -10.57 -19.88 -11.40
N CYS A 70 -9.35 -19.35 -11.47
CA CYS A 70 -9.10 -17.95 -11.76
C CYS A 70 -8.04 -17.75 -12.84
N SER A 71 -8.25 -18.36 -14.02
CA SER A 71 -7.56 -17.90 -15.23
C SER A 71 -7.86 -16.42 -15.46
N PHE A 72 -6.96 -15.71 -16.16
CA PHE A 72 -7.12 -14.27 -16.38
C PHE A 72 -8.51 -13.92 -16.95
N GLU A 73 -8.97 -14.64 -17.97
CA GLU A 73 -10.29 -14.45 -18.58
C GLU A 73 -11.45 -14.67 -17.60
N THR A 74 -11.35 -15.71 -16.75
CA THR A 74 -12.40 -16.03 -15.78
C THR A 74 -12.48 -14.97 -14.68
N LEU A 75 -11.31 -14.53 -14.19
CA LEU A 75 -11.21 -13.48 -13.16
C LEU A 75 -11.71 -12.14 -13.70
N LYS A 76 -11.30 -11.75 -14.92
CA LYS A 76 -11.77 -10.55 -15.60
C LYS A 76 -13.28 -10.54 -15.76
N THR A 77 -13.84 -11.63 -16.28
CA THR A 77 -15.30 -11.78 -16.47
C THR A 77 -16.05 -11.66 -15.14
N LYS A 78 -15.56 -12.31 -14.08
CA LYS A 78 -16.16 -12.23 -12.74
C LYS A 78 -16.12 -10.81 -12.18
N ILE A 79 -14.99 -10.11 -12.28
CA ILE A 79 -14.84 -8.73 -11.81
C ILE A 79 -15.80 -7.80 -12.56
N LEU A 80 -15.78 -7.82 -13.90
CA LEU A 80 -16.66 -6.97 -14.71
C LEU A 80 -18.14 -7.23 -14.41
N ARG A 81 -18.53 -8.49 -14.19
CA ARG A 81 -19.89 -8.83 -13.79
C ARG A 81 -20.25 -8.26 -12.40
N LEU A 82 -19.34 -8.35 -11.42
CA LEU A 82 -19.56 -7.81 -10.07
C LEU A 82 -19.63 -6.28 -10.07
N GLU A 83 -18.79 -5.60 -10.85
CA GLU A 83 -18.87 -4.14 -11.00
C GLU A 83 -20.18 -3.72 -11.66
N LYS A 84 -20.62 -4.42 -12.72
CA LYS A 84 -21.93 -4.16 -13.34
C LYS A 84 -23.06 -4.32 -12.33
N MET A 85 -23.10 -5.41 -11.55
CA MET A 85 -24.15 -5.62 -10.54
C MET A 85 -24.18 -4.53 -9.47
N ARG A 86 -23.04 -3.92 -9.12
CA ARG A 86 -22.99 -2.79 -8.19
C ARG A 86 -23.66 -1.52 -8.74
N LEU A 87 -23.67 -1.31 -10.05
CA LEU A 87 -24.27 -0.12 -10.66
C LEU A 87 -25.81 -0.16 -10.71
N PHE A 88 -26.41 -1.32 -10.48
CA PHE A 88 -27.86 -1.53 -10.52
C PHE A 88 -28.52 -1.58 -9.13
N ASN A 89 -27.71 -1.67 -8.06
CA ASN A 89 -28.17 -1.64 -6.66
C ASN A 89 -27.77 -0.32 -6.02
#